data_AF-A0A924QJ69-F1
#
_entry.id   AF-A0A924QJ69-F1
#
_cell.length_a   1.000
_cell.length_b   1.000
_cell.length_c   1.000
_cell.angle_alpha   90.00
_cell.angle_beta   90.00
_cell.angle_gamma   90.00
#
_symmetry.space_group_name_H-M   'P 1'
#
loop_
_entity.id
_entity.type
_entity.pdbx_description
1 polymer ?
#
loop_
_entity_poly.entity_id
_entity_poly.type
_entity_poly.pdbx_seq_one_letter_code
_entity_poly.pdbx_strand_id
1 'polypeptide(L)'
;MSAHASPTKPQPRKPCVKSVLTSWVTSQGWKPFQFQRDVWRAIALGQSGVLHATTGAGKTYAVWLGLLMRCMAAPRQRSGIGKKPLAAPLTVIWITPMRALAADTHLALQAPLAALGAHPDLAHWTVGARSGDTTNSQRAAQNARLPTVLVITPESLSVLLSRADAAVVLGSVQA
;
A
#
# COMPACT_ATOMS: atom_id res chain seq x y z
N MET A 1 36.90 32.35 -26.28
CA MET A 1 35.69 32.31 -25.43
C MET A 1 35.45 30.85 -25.04
N SER A 2 36.03 30.39 -23.94
CA SER A 2 35.91 28.99 -23.49
C SER A 2 34.79 28.88 -22.47
N ALA A 3 33.66 28.30 -22.90
CA ALA A 3 32.54 27.98 -22.02
C ALA A 3 32.94 26.84 -21.07
N HIS A 4 33.18 27.19 -19.81
CA HIS A 4 33.32 26.22 -18.73
C HIS A 4 31.95 25.60 -18.47
N ALA A 5 31.77 24.33 -18.84
CA ALA A 5 30.63 23.54 -18.39
C ALA A 5 30.82 23.22 -16.89
N SER A 6 30.01 23.85 -16.04
CA SER A 6 29.97 23.56 -14.62
C SER A 6 29.56 22.09 -14.38
N PRO A 7 30.19 21.37 -13.44
CA PRO A 7 29.82 19.99 -13.14
C PRO A 7 28.43 19.95 -12.49
N THR A 8 27.51 19.20 -13.09
CA THR A 8 26.18 18.92 -12.57
C THR A 8 26.33 18.24 -11.20
N LYS A 9 25.88 18.89 -10.13
CA LYS A 9 25.87 18.29 -8.78
C LYS A 9 25.11 16.95 -8.83
N PRO A 10 25.66 15.84 -8.28
CA PRO A 10 24.96 14.58 -8.25
C PRO A 10 23.67 14.74 -7.42
N GLN A 11 22.52 14.54 -8.07
CA GLN A 11 21.22 14.51 -7.42
C GLN A 11 21.23 13.39 -6.35
N PRO A 12 20.77 13.62 -5.11
CA PRO A 12 20.72 12.56 -4.09
C PRO A 12 19.86 11.40 -4.62
N ARG A 13 20.44 10.20 -4.65
CA ARG A 13 19.74 8.99 -5.10
C ARG A 13 18.60 8.68 -4.13
N LYS A 14 17.38 8.52 -4.65
CA LYS A 14 16.24 8.03 -3.86
C LYS A 14 16.64 6.72 -3.18
N PRO A 15 16.43 6.56 -1.85
CA PRO A 15 16.69 5.30 -1.17
C PRO A 15 15.90 4.16 -1.82
N CYS A 16 16.53 3.01 -2.05
CA CYS A 16 15.82 1.86 -2.57
C CYS A 16 14.77 1.41 -1.54
N VAL A 17 13.52 1.28 -1.98
CA VAL A 17 12.38 0.84 -1.17
C VAL A 17 12.63 -0.46 -0.41
N LYS A 18 13.23 -1.45 -1.08
CA LYS A 18 13.61 -2.71 -0.45
C LYS A 18 14.55 -2.48 0.73
N SER A 19 15.48 -1.52 0.60
CA SER A 19 16.38 -1.10 1.67
C SER A 19 15.60 -0.52 2.85
N VAL A 20 14.69 0.43 2.61
CA VAL A 20 13.92 1.08 3.69
C VAL A 20 13.03 0.07 4.42
N LEU A 21 12.38 -0.83 3.68
CA LEU A 21 11.58 -1.91 4.26
C LEU A 21 12.42 -2.89 5.07
N THR A 22 13.61 -3.25 4.57
CA THR A 22 14.54 -4.13 5.31
C THR A 22 15.02 -3.46 6.59
N SER A 23 15.34 -2.15 6.54
CA SER A 23 15.71 -1.36 7.71
C SER A 23 14.58 -1.31 8.74
N TRP A 24 13.33 -1.11 8.31
CA TRP A 24 12.18 -1.14 9.21
C TRP A 24 11.99 -2.51 9.87
N VAL A 25 12.01 -3.60 9.08
CA VAL A 25 11.90 -4.96 9.64
C VAL A 25 13.02 -5.23 10.65
N THR A 26 14.24 -4.80 10.35
CA THR A 26 15.40 -4.96 11.24
C THR A 26 15.27 -4.08 12.48
N SER A 27 14.72 -2.87 12.38
CA SER A 27 14.47 -1.98 13.52
C SER A 27 13.40 -2.53 14.48
N GLN A 28 12.54 -3.44 14.00
CA GLN A 28 11.62 -4.21 14.85
C GLN A 28 12.29 -5.42 15.52
N GLY A 29 13.59 -5.66 15.28
CA GLY A 29 14.30 -6.85 15.75
C GLY A 29 13.91 -8.14 14.99
N TRP A 30 13.24 -8.02 13.84
CA TRP A 30 12.72 -9.18 13.11
C TRP A 30 13.68 -9.64 12.02
N LYS A 31 13.68 -10.95 11.78
CA LYS A 31 14.30 -11.56 10.60
C LYS A 31 13.19 -12.22 9.77
N PRO A 32 13.06 -11.88 8.48
CA PRO A 32 12.04 -12.50 7.65
C PRO A 32 12.18 -14.02 7.59
N PHE A 33 11.06 -14.73 7.67
CA PHE A 33 11.02 -16.17 7.43
C PHE A 33 11.21 -16.47 5.94
N GLN A 34 11.57 -17.72 5.62
CA GLN A 34 11.73 -18.17 4.24
C GLN A 34 10.43 -18.00 3.44
N PHE A 35 9.30 -18.43 3.99
CA PHE A 35 8.01 -18.31 3.31
C PHE A 35 7.63 -16.85 3.00
N GLN A 36 8.03 -15.88 3.83
CA GLN A 36 7.77 -14.47 3.58
C GLN A 36 8.54 -13.99 2.35
N ARG A 37 9.81 -14.40 2.22
CA ARG A 37 10.62 -14.11 1.03
C ARG A 37 10.04 -14.75 -0.22
N ASP A 38 9.51 -15.96 -0.11
CA ASP A 38 8.88 -16.67 -1.23
C ASP A 38 7.60 -15.94 -1.69
N VAL A 39 6.77 -15.50 -0.73
CA VAL A 39 5.60 -14.65 -1.01
C VAL A 39 6.01 -13.34 -1.69
N TRP A 40 7.07 -12.66 -1.21
CA TRP A 40 7.55 -11.43 -1.84
C TRP A 40 8.01 -11.65 -3.28
N ARG A 41 8.67 -12.77 -3.56
CA ARG A 41 9.08 -13.15 -4.92
C ARG A 41 7.86 -13.38 -5.81
N ALA A 42 6.88 -14.14 -5.34
CA ALA A 42 5.65 -14.41 -6.10
C ALA A 42 4.87 -13.12 -6.42
N ILE A 43 4.71 -12.24 -5.43
CA ILE A 43 4.06 -10.93 -5.62
C ILE A 43 4.86 -10.07 -6.60
N ALA A 44 6.19 -10.03 -6.51
CA ALA A 44 7.02 -9.28 -7.46
C ALA A 44 6.81 -9.76 -8.91
N LEU A 45 6.55 -11.05 -9.12
CA LEU A 45 6.23 -11.65 -10.42
C LEU A 45 4.76 -11.46 -10.85
N GLY A 46 3.90 -10.90 -9.98
CA GLY A 46 2.48 -10.69 -10.27
C GLY A 46 1.65 -11.97 -10.22
N GLN A 47 2.11 -12.96 -9.45
CA GLN A 47 1.43 -14.23 -9.32
C GLN A 47 0.34 -14.14 -8.24
N SER A 48 -0.82 -14.72 -8.55
CA SER A 48 -1.85 -15.01 -7.54
C SER A 48 -1.50 -16.28 -6.77
N GLY A 49 -1.93 -16.40 -5.51
CA GLY A 49 -1.67 -17.59 -4.72
C GLY A 49 -2.34 -17.59 -3.35
N VAL A 50 -2.25 -18.74 -2.68
CA VAL A 50 -2.75 -18.95 -1.31
C VAL A 50 -1.57 -19.09 -0.36
N LEU A 51 -1.51 -18.23 0.65
CA LEU A 51 -0.53 -18.33 1.72
C LEU A 51 -1.08 -19.17 2.87
N HIS A 52 -0.52 -20.35 3.07
CA HIS A 52 -0.80 -21.19 4.23
C HIS A 52 0.36 -21.12 5.23
N ALA A 53 0.09 -20.56 6.41
CA ALA A 53 1.03 -20.53 7.53
C ALA A 53 0.28 -20.44 8.86
N THR A 54 0.92 -20.80 9.96
CA THR A 54 0.34 -20.76 11.31
C THR A 54 0.05 -19.33 11.78
N THR A 55 -0.85 -19.18 12.74
CA THR A 55 -1.11 -17.88 13.39
C THR A 55 0.15 -17.38 14.10
N GLY A 56 0.38 -16.08 14.11
CA GLY A 56 1.60 -15.48 14.68
C GLY A 56 2.84 -15.55 13.78
N ALA A 57 2.84 -16.31 12.68
CA ALA A 57 3.99 -16.43 11.78
C ALA A 57 4.30 -15.15 10.96
N GLY A 58 3.47 -14.10 11.06
CA GLY A 58 3.66 -12.84 10.31
C GLY A 58 3.12 -12.89 8.88
N LYS A 59 1.99 -13.59 8.65
CA LYS A 59 1.31 -13.66 7.35
C LYS A 59 0.95 -12.28 6.77
N THR A 60 0.46 -11.38 7.62
CA THR A 60 0.08 -10.02 7.22
C THR A 60 1.25 -9.29 6.57
N TYR A 61 2.42 -9.31 7.22
CA TYR A 61 3.64 -8.69 6.66
C TYR A 61 4.25 -9.48 5.51
N ALA A 62 4.03 -10.79 5.42
CA ALA A 62 4.40 -11.55 4.23
C ALA A 62 3.75 -10.96 2.97
N VAL A 63 2.44 -10.73 3.02
CA VAL A 63 1.71 -10.17 1.87
C VAL A 63 1.96 -8.67 1.75
N TRP A 64 1.81 -7.92 2.85
CA TRP A 64 1.81 -6.46 2.80
C TRP A 64 3.14 -5.86 2.36
N LEU A 65 4.27 -6.35 2.89
CA LEU A 65 5.58 -5.83 2.48
C LEU A 65 5.91 -6.20 1.03
N GLY A 66 5.44 -7.36 0.57
CA GLY A 66 5.52 -7.77 -0.84
C GLY A 66 4.77 -6.81 -1.76
N LEU A 67 3.51 -6.49 -1.43
CA LEU A 67 2.69 -5.55 -2.19
C LEU A 67 3.29 -4.15 -2.23
N LEU A 68 3.79 -3.65 -1.09
CA LEU A 68 4.50 -2.39 -1.03
C LEU A 68 5.69 -2.38 -2.00
N MET A 69 6.56 -3.40 -1.95
CA MET A 69 7.70 -3.50 -2.87
C MET A 69 7.28 -3.52 -4.34
N ARG A 70 6.23 -4.27 -4.70
CA ARG A 70 5.70 -4.35 -6.07
C ARG A 70 5.17 -3.00 -6.56
N CYS A 71 4.30 -2.36 -5.77
CA CYS A 71 3.67 -1.09 -6.13
C CYS A 71 4.68 0.05 -6.31
N MET A 72 5.86 -0.07 -5.70
CA MET A 72 6.94 0.91 -5.83
C MET A 72 7.92 0.59 -6.95
N ALA A 73 8.03 -0.67 -7.38
CA ALA A 73 8.80 -1.06 -8.56
C ALA A 73 8.07 -0.74 -9.87
N ALA A 74 6.73 -0.66 -9.83
CA ALA A 74 5.92 -0.31 -11.00
C ALA A 74 6.17 1.14 -11.46
N PRO A 75 6.41 1.39 -12.76
CA PRO A 75 6.52 2.75 -13.30
C PRO A 75 5.20 3.49 -13.04
N ARG A 76 5.22 4.51 -12.19
CA ARG A 76 4.04 5.38 -12.04
C ARG A 76 3.87 6.18 -13.32
N GLN A 77 2.75 5.98 -14.01
CA GLN A 77 2.26 6.98 -14.94
C GLN A 77 2.03 8.25 -14.11
N ARG A 78 2.93 9.23 -14.27
CA ARG A 78 2.76 10.56 -13.70
C ARG A 78 1.48 11.11 -14.32
N SER A 79 0.38 11.11 -13.56
CA SER A 79 -0.78 11.94 -13.89
C SER A 79 -0.27 13.36 -14.12
N GLY A 80 -0.64 13.95 -15.26
CA GLY A 80 -0.02 15.12 -15.85
C GLY A 80 0.28 16.29 -14.91
N ILE A 81 1.27 17.08 -15.33
CA ILE A 81 1.73 18.33 -14.72
C ILE A 81 0.50 19.20 -14.39
N GLY A 82 0.24 19.45 -13.10
CA GLY A 82 -0.72 20.50 -12.71
C GLY A 82 -1.45 20.36 -11.38
N LYS A 83 -1.60 19.17 -10.80
CA LYS A 83 -2.28 19.02 -9.49
C LYS A 83 -1.54 18.03 -8.60
N LYS A 84 -1.05 18.50 -7.44
CA LYS A 84 -0.53 17.63 -6.37
C LYS A 84 -1.66 16.69 -5.94
N PRO A 85 -1.56 15.36 -6.13
CA PRO A 85 -2.57 14.46 -5.59
C PRO A 85 -2.42 14.46 -4.06
N LEU A 86 -3.43 14.93 -3.33
CA LEU A 86 -3.43 14.92 -1.86
C LEU A 86 -3.37 13.49 -1.25
N ALA A 87 -3.69 12.45 -2.04
CA ALA A 87 -3.56 11.02 -1.74
C ALA A 87 -3.46 10.20 -3.04
N ALA A 88 -2.67 9.12 -3.05
CA ALA A 88 -2.56 8.21 -4.20
C ALA A 88 -3.90 7.48 -4.45
N PRO A 89 -4.22 7.10 -5.72
CA PRO A 89 -5.46 6.38 -6.04
C PRO A 89 -5.59 5.07 -5.26
N LEU A 90 -6.80 4.52 -5.16
CA LEU A 90 -7.02 3.20 -4.56
C LEU A 90 -6.22 2.15 -5.34
N THR A 91 -5.29 1.48 -4.69
CA THR A 91 -4.39 0.49 -5.30
C THR A 91 -4.62 -0.89 -4.72
N VAL A 92 -4.89 -1.01 -3.42
CA VAL A 92 -5.01 -2.30 -2.73
C VAL A 92 -6.34 -2.38 -1.98
N ILE A 93 -7.05 -3.50 -2.16
CA ILE A 93 -8.21 -3.86 -1.35
C ILE A 93 -7.85 -5.08 -0.52
N TRP A 94 -7.94 -4.96 0.80
CA TRP A 94 -7.75 -6.06 1.73
C TRP A 94 -9.10 -6.50 2.28
N ILE A 95 -9.58 -7.66 1.85
CA ILE A 95 -10.88 -8.19 2.29
C ILE A 95 -10.68 -9.03 3.55
N THR A 96 -11.47 -8.77 4.59
CA THR A 96 -11.43 -9.48 5.88
C THR A 96 -12.80 -10.03 6.25
N PRO A 97 -12.91 -11.28 6.75
CA PRO A 97 -14.19 -11.90 7.07
C PRO A 97 -14.89 -11.29 8.29
N MET A 98 -14.18 -10.53 9.13
CA MET A 98 -14.73 -10.00 10.39
C MET A 98 -14.30 -8.55 10.64
N ARG A 99 -15.14 -7.81 11.37
CA ARG A 99 -14.93 -6.39 11.70
C ARG A 99 -13.73 -6.15 12.61
N ALA A 100 -13.58 -6.95 13.67
CA ALA A 100 -12.44 -6.86 14.58
C ALA A 100 -11.11 -7.02 13.83
N LEU A 101 -11.03 -8.03 12.95
CA LEU A 101 -9.87 -8.26 12.11
C LEU A 101 -9.63 -7.11 11.11
N ALA A 102 -10.66 -6.35 10.72
CA ALA A 102 -10.49 -5.15 9.90
C ALA A 102 -9.74 -4.04 10.64
N ALA A 103 -10.07 -3.80 11.91
CA ALA A 103 -9.37 -2.83 12.75
C ALA A 103 -7.92 -3.24 13.00
N ASP A 104 -7.68 -4.50 13.37
CA ASP A 104 -6.33 -5.01 13.61
C ASP A 104 -5.46 -4.99 12.35
N THR A 105 -6.05 -5.38 11.21
CA THR A 105 -5.36 -5.32 9.91
C THR A 105 -5.03 -3.88 9.55
N HIS A 106 -5.98 -2.94 9.70
CA HIS A 106 -5.75 -1.52 9.43
C HIS A 106 -4.52 -0.98 10.19
N LEU A 107 -4.43 -1.25 11.49
CA LEU A 107 -3.28 -0.87 12.32
C LEU A 107 -1.98 -1.53 11.82
N ALA A 108 -2.01 -2.82 11.53
CA ALA A 108 -0.85 -3.55 11.02
C ALA A 108 -0.36 -3.02 9.67
N LEU A 109 -1.26 -2.63 8.76
CA LEU A 109 -0.87 -2.05 7.47
C LEU A 109 -0.33 -0.62 7.61
N GLN A 110 -0.84 0.15 8.58
CA GLN A 110 -0.42 1.53 8.83
C GLN A 110 0.98 1.63 9.43
N ALA A 111 1.38 0.69 10.29
CA ALA A 111 2.69 0.69 10.96
C ALA A 111 3.91 0.84 10.02
N PRO A 112 4.09 0.01 8.97
CA PRO A 112 5.20 0.18 8.04
C PRO A 112 5.07 1.45 7.22
N LEU A 113 3.86 1.91 6.87
CA LEU A 113 3.69 3.17 6.13
C LEU A 113 4.13 4.39 6.93
N ALA A 114 3.91 4.40 8.25
CA ALA A 114 4.40 5.46 9.12
C ALA A 114 5.94 5.54 9.09
N ALA A 115 6.62 4.40 9.13
CA ALA A 115 8.09 4.34 9.04
C ALA A 115 8.62 4.68 7.65
N LEU A 116 7.83 4.40 6.60
CA LEU A 116 8.18 4.66 5.21
C LEU A 116 7.74 6.05 4.73
N GLY A 117 7.08 6.86 5.56
CA GLY A 117 6.49 8.15 5.19
C GLY A 117 7.50 9.18 4.67
N ALA A 118 8.79 9.01 4.98
CA ALA A 118 9.87 9.81 4.42
C ALA A 118 10.20 9.47 2.95
N HIS A 119 9.75 8.30 2.44
CA HIS A 119 9.95 7.93 1.06
C HIS A 119 8.98 8.73 0.16
N PRO A 120 9.47 9.53 -0.80
CA PRO A 120 8.60 10.43 -1.59
C PRO A 120 7.46 9.71 -2.31
N ASP A 121 7.69 8.45 -2.68
CA ASP A 121 6.68 7.66 -3.38
C ASP A 121 5.60 7.11 -2.43
N LEU A 122 5.82 7.05 -1.11
CA LEU A 122 4.84 6.58 -0.12
C LEU A 122 4.26 7.69 0.76
N ALA A 123 4.81 8.90 0.70
CA ALA A 123 4.39 10.04 1.54
C ALA A 123 2.88 10.40 1.46
N HIS A 124 2.19 9.94 0.41
CA HIS A 124 0.76 10.20 0.19
C HIS A 124 -0.10 8.92 0.22
N TRP A 125 0.48 7.79 0.65
CA TRP A 125 -0.27 6.55 0.82
C TRP A 125 -1.05 6.59 2.12
N THR A 126 -2.34 6.27 2.03
CA THR A 126 -3.24 6.21 3.19
C THR A 126 -3.88 4.82 3.29
N VAL A 127 -4.14 4.39 4.53
CA VAL A 127 -4.90 3.17 4.83
C VAL A 127 -6.19 3.57 5.51
N GLY A 128 -7.31 3.09 5.00
CA GLY A 128 -8.61 3.22 5.66
C GLY A 128 -9.26 1.86 5.88
N ALA A 129 -10.16 1.80 6.85
CA ALA A 129 -11.03 0.65 7.09
C ALA A 129 -12.47 0.99 6.73
N ARG A 130 -13.20 0.05 6.10
CA ARG A 130 -14.63 0.14 5.84
C ARG A 130 -15.34 -1.14 6.28
N SER A 131 -16.07 -1.05 7.38
CA SER A 131 -16.83 -2.14 7.98
C SER A 131 -18.18 -1.61 8.48
N GLY A 132 -18.95 -2.47 9.15
CA GLY A 132 -20.16 -2.04 9.85
C GLY A 132 -19.91 -1.00 10.95
N ASP A 133 -18.69 -0.91 11.48
CA ASP A 133 -18.32 0.01 12.56
C ASP A 133 -17.80 1.37 12.03
N THR A 134 -17.64 1.51 10.71
CA THR A 134 -17.24 2.78 10.09
C THR A 134 -18.31 3.83 10.30
N THR A 135 -17.92 4.98 10.84
CA THR A 135 -18.87 6.07 11.12
C THR A 135 -19.39 6.68 9.82
N ASN A 136 -20.51 7.40 9.90
CA ASN A 136 -21.06 8.11 8.74
C ASN A 136 -20.11 9.19 8.22
N SER A 137 -19.38 9.88 9.11
CA SER A 137 -18.37 10.86 8.71
C SER A 137 -17.19 10.22 7.98
N GLN A 138 -16.69 9.08 8.46
CA GLN A 138 -15.64 8.31 7.79
C GLN A 138 -16.12 7.80 6.43
N ARG A 139 -17.35 7.26 6.33
CA ARG A 139 -17.95 6.83 5.06
C ARG A 139 -18.09 7.99 4.09
N ALA A 140 -18.55 9.16 4.54
CA ALA A 140 -18.68 10.35 3.70
C ALA A 140 -17.31 10.80 3.16
N ALA A 141 -16.29 10.86 4.01
CA ALA A 141 -14.92 11.18 3.61
C ALA A 141 -14.39 10.16 2.59
N GLN A 142 -14.60 8.86 2.82
CA GLN A 142 -14.22 7.79 1.89
C GLN A 142 -14.99 7.84 0.56
N ASN A 143 -16.26 8.21 0.58
CA ASN A 143 -17.07 8.34 -0.63
C ASN A 143 -16.61 9.53 -1.48
N ALA A 144 -16.19 10.64 -0.84
CA ALA A 144 -15.55 11.74 -1.54
C ALA A 144 -14.17 11.35 -2.07
N ARG A 145 -13.41 10.55 -1.30
CA ARG A 145 -12.09 10.06 -1.70
C ARG A 145 -11.68 8.79 -0.94
N LEU A 146 -11.51 7.69 -1.68
CA LEU A 146 -11.00 6.45 -1.10
C LEU A 146 -9.51 6.56 -0.70
N PRO A 147 -9.09 5.81 0.33
CA PRO A 147 -7.68 5.66 0.67
C PRO A 147 -6.94 4.88 -0.43
N THR A 148 -5.60 4.94 -0.40
CA THR A 148 -4.75 4.12 -1.29
C THR A 148 -4.89 2.63 -1.00
N VAL A 149 -5.12 2.28 0.27
CA VAL A 149 -5.33 0.92 0.75
C VAL A 149 -6.65 0.89 1.54
N LEU A 150 -7.56 0.00 1.15
CA LEU A 150 -8.86 -0.15 1.81
C LEU A 150 -8.98 -1.55 2.43
N VAL A 151 -8.98 -1.61 3.77
CA VAL A 151 -9.36 -2.81 4.50
C VAL A 151 -10.88 -2.86 4.62
N ILE A 152 -11.54 -3.89 4.10
CA ILE A 152 -12.99 -3.92 3.93
C ILE A 152 -13.60 -5.29 4.25
N THR A 153 -14.81 -5.31 4.79
CA THR A 153 -15.58 -6.57 4.94
C THR A 153 -16.37 -6.89 3.67
N PRO A 154 -16.71 -8.17 3.38
CA PRO A 154 -17.48 -8.56 2.20
C PRO A 154 -18.79 -7.80 2.03
N GLU A 155 -19.53 -7.57 3.12
CA GLU A 155 -20.81 -6.86 3.09
C GLU A 155 -20.61 -5.39 2.71
N SER A 156 -19.58 -4.76 3.30
CA SER A 156 -19.24 -3.36 2.99
C SER A 156 -18.73 -3.19 1.56
N LEU A 157 -18.00 -4.19 1.03
CA LEU A 157 -17.55 -4.24 -0.35
C LEU A 157 -18.74 -4.41 -1.31
N SER A 158 -19.71 -5.25 -0.97
CA SER A 158 -20.91 -5.45 -1.78
C SER A 158 -21.70 -4.15 -1.96
N VAL A 159 -21.80 -3.34 -0.90
CA VAL A 159 -22.40 -1.99 -0.98
C VAL A 159 -21.57 -1.07 -1.87
N LEU A 160 -20.24 -1.12 -1.78
CA LEU A 160 -19.36 -0.29 -2.62
C LEU A 160 -19.46 -0.66 -4.11
N LEU A 161 -19.54 -1.96 -4.41
CA LEU A 161 -19.69 -2.50 -5.77
C LEU A 161 -21.05 -2.19 -6.40
N SER A 162 -22.09 -2.00 -5.58
CA SER A 162 -23.45 -1.68 -6.05
C SER A 162 -23.63 -0.21 -6.46
N ARG A 163 -22.59 0.63 -6.30
CA ARG A 163 -22.65 2.05 -6.70
C ARG A 163 -22.52 2.18 -8.22
N ALA A 164 -23.20 3.18 -8.79
CA ALA A 164 -23.11 3.49 -10.21
C ALA A 164 -21.68 3.82 -10.69
N ASP A 165 -20.82 4.35 -9.82
CA ASP A 165 -19.45 4.74 -10.12
C ASP A 165 -18.39 3.68 -9.74
N ALA A 166 -18.81 2.48 -9.31
CA ALA A 166 -17.91 1.45 -8.78
C ALA A 166 -16.78 1.08 -9.77
N ALA A 167 -17.09 0.91 -11.05
CA ALA A 167 -16.10 0.57 -12.08
C ALA A 167 -15.00 1.63 -12.21
N VAL A 168 -15.36 2.92 -12.06
CA VAL A 168 -14.40 4.03 -12.13
C VAL A 168 -13.55 4.08 -10.87
N VAL A 169 -14.20 3.97 -9.70
CA VAL A 169 -13.54 4.11 -8.40
C VAL A 169 -12.61 2.92 -8.09
N LEU A 170 -12.96 1.72 -8.56
CA LEU A 170 -12.19 0.49 -8.34
C LEU A 170 -11.25 0.15 -9.51
N GLY A 171 -11.34 0.85 -10.63
CA GLY A 171 -10.56 0.56 -11.84
C GLY A 171 -9.05 0.74 -11.68
N SER A 172 -8.58 1.42 -10.63
CA SER A 172 -7.16 1.59 -10.32
C SER A 172 -6.59 0.51 -9.39
N VAL A 173 -7.40 -0.43 -8.91
CA VAL A 173 -6.96 -1.51 -8.03
C VAL A 173 -5.99 -2.42 -8.80
N GLN A 174 -4.87 -2.75 -8.16
CA GLN A 174 -3.81 -3.57 -8.73
C GLN A 174 -3.73 -4.91 -7.99
N ALA A 175 -3.44 -5.97 -8.74
CA ALA A 175 -3.09 -7.29 -8.22
C ALA A 175 -1.56 -7.42 -8.02
#